data_AF-A0AAW8FYP6-F1
#
_entry.id   AF-A0AAW8FYP6-F1
#
_cell.length_a   1.000
_cell.length_b   1.000
_cell.length_c   1.000
_cell.angle_alpha   90.00
_cell.angle_beta   90.00
_cell.angle_gamma   90.00
#
_symmetry.space_group_name_H-M   'P 1'
#
loop_
_entity.id
_entity.type
_entity.pdbx_description
1 polymer ?
#
loop_
_entity_poly.entity_id
_entity_poly.type
_entity_poly.pdbx_seq_one_letter_code
_entity_poly.pdbx_strand_id
1 'polypeptide(L)'
;MSPWQNQKKVKFIAATDIDKSKKRQKFKTYDADDLKGYMAVDDNTERVFESIRYTNTKEGFNTATTGLSGGIKAFNNLTKSDQFAEVVTDGKIKIYKLYGYPTTFSAGSQVAVAEEETQRLRNNPSYIYSKKNGKPEELTIAKAKMIVADCPFVKGKIAAGDYGSLKNDTKKRSALGKFIKNEIDNAMSDNLSIVNEVIYDYNQNCK
;
A
#
# COMPACT_ATOMS: atom_id res chain seq x y z
N MET A 1 -19.62 3.50 -13.15
CA MET A 1 -20.01 3.90 -11.79
C MET A 1 -20.65 2.71 -11.11
N SER A 2 -20.12 2.30 -9.97
CA SER A 2 -20.67 1.15 -9.24
C SER A 2 -21.82 1.59 -8.34
N PRO A 3 -22.92 0.83 -8.22
CA PRO A 3 -24.15 1.25 -7.53
C PRO A 3 -24.01 1.48 -6.02
N TRP A 4 -22.87 1.13 -5.43
CA TRP A 4 -22.55 1.37 -4.01
C TRP A 4 -21.78 2.68 -3.77
N GLN A 5 -21.48 3.46 -4.81
CA GLN A 5 -20.89 4.78 -4.63
C GLN A 5 -21.84 5.64 -3.76
N ASN A 6 -21.33 6.13 -2.62
CA ASN A 6 -22.01 6.99 -1.65
C ASN A 6 -23.07 6.35 -0.74
N GLN A 7 -23.08 5.02 -0.56
CA GLN A 7 -23.99 4.35 0.38
C GLN A 7 -23.28 4.00 1.70
N LYS A 8 -23.86 4.40 2.85
CA LYS A 8 -23.31 4.09 4.19
C LYS A 8 -23.46 2.61 4.58
N LYS A 9 -24.45 1.93 3.99
CA LYS A 9 -24.80 0.54 4.28
C LYS A 9 -25.26 -0.15 3.00
N VAL A 10 -24.92 -1.42 2.86
CA VAL A 10 -25.40 -2.28 1.78
C VAL A 10 -26.02 -3.54 2.37
N LYS A 11 -27.12 -4.00 1.78
CA LYS A 11 -27.85 -5.20 2.22
C LYS A 11 -27.73 -6.27 1.15
N PHE A 12 -27.19 -7.42 1.53
CA PHE A 12 -27.04 -8.57 0.65
C PHE A 12 -27.83 -9.76 1.17
N ILE A 13 -28.25 -10.62 0.24
CA ILE A 13 -28.72 -11.96 0.53
C ILE A 13 -27.97 -12.91 -0.41
N ALA A 14 -27.40 -13.99 0.12
CA ALA A 14 -26.78 -14.99 -0.72
C ALA A 14 -27.88 -15.70 -1.52
N ALA A 15 -27.62 -16.05 -2.78
CA ALA A 15 -28.61 -16.72 -3.61
C ALA A 15 -29.11 -18.04 -2.99
N THR A 16 -28.25 -18.73 -2.24
CA THR A 16 -28.56 -19.94 -1.48
C THR A 16 -29.52 -19.71 -0.32
N ASP A 17 -29.58 -18.49 0.21
CA ASP A 17 -30.39 -18.12 1.37
C ASP A 17 -31.79 -17.61 0.96
N ILE A 18 -32.07 -17.51 -0.35
CA ILE A 18 -33.36 -17.05 -0.87
C ILE A 18 -34.39 -18.17 -0.75
N ASP A 19 -35.37 -17.95 0.11
CA ASP A 19 -36.48 -18.88 0.32
C ASP A 19 -37.74 -18.38 -0.42
N LYS A 20 -38.04 -18.96 -1.57
CA LYS A 20 -39.18 -18.58 -2.42
C LYS A 20 -40.55 -18.79 -1.75
N SER A 21 -40.63 -19.61 -0.69
CA SER A 21 -41.87 -19.82 0.05
C SER A 21 -42.20 -18.66 1.00
N LYS A 22 -41.22 -17.80 1.32
CA LYS A 22 -41.39 -16.68 2.25
C LYS A 22 -41.64 -15.37 1.53
N LYS A 23 -42.67 -14.63 1.98
CA LYS A 23 -42.98 -13.27 1.52
C LYS A 23 -41.93 -12.22 1.89
N ARG A 24 -41.07 -12.50 2.89
CA ARG A 24 -40.00 -11.61 3.35
C ARG A 24 -38.69 -12.38 3.47
N GLN A 25 -37.64 -11.83 2.87
CA GLN A 25 -36.28 -12.38 2.93
C GLN A 25 -35.49 -11.70 4.05
N LYS A 26 -34.61 -12.44 4.74
CA LYS A 26 -33.69 -11.87 5.74
C LYS A 26 -32.40 -11.44 5.04
N PHE A 27 -32.14 -10.14 5.03
CA PHE A 27 -30.92 -9.57 4.47
C PHE A 27 -29.83 -9.46 5.54
N LYS A 28 -28.58 -9.74 5.16
CA LYS A 28 -27.40 -9.34 5.94
C LYS A 28 -27.08 -7.88 5.61
N THR A 29 -26.91 -7.07 6.63
CA THR A 29 -26.50 -5.67 6.48
C THR A 29 -25.00 -5.59 6.70
N TYR A 30 -24.31 -4.93 5.79
CA TYR A 30 -22.89 -4.62 5.88
C TYR A 30 -22.74 -3.10 5.89
N ASP A 31 -22.04 -2.59 6.88
CA ASP A 31 -21.67 -1.19 6.97
C ASP A 31 -20.36 -0.96 6.22
N ALA A 32 -20.05 0.31 5.90
CA ALA A 32 -18.76 0.63 5.25
C ALA A 32 -17.56 0.14 6.06
N ASP A 33 -17.67 0.12 7.39
CA ASP A 33 -16.63 -0.37 8.32
C ASP A 33 -16.46 -1.90 8.30
N ASP A 34 -17.44 -2.64 7.76
CA ASP A 34 -17.35 -4.10 7.59
C ASP A 34 -16.57 -4.49 6.32
N LEU A 35 -16.26 -3.53 5.45
CA LEU A 35 -15.59 -3.79 4.18
C LEU A 35 -14.15 -4.26 4.42
N LYS A 36 -13.86 -5.52 4.06
CA LYS A 36 -12.51 -6.12 4.18
C LYS A 36 -11.67 -5.99 2.92
N GLY A 37 -12.28 -5.64 1.80
CA GLY A 37 -11.61 -5.45 0.53
C GLY A 37 -12.63 -5.16 -0.57
N TYR A 38 -12.14 -4.68 -1.70
CA TYR A 38 -12.95 -4.48 -2.90
C TYR A 38 -12.10 -4.70 -4.15
N MET A 39 -12.74 -4.90 -5.29
CA MET A 39 -12.09 -4.94 -6.58
C MET A 39 -12.58 -3.77 -7.42
N ALA A 40 -11.63 -3.03 -8.00
CA ALA A 40 -11.91 -2.01 -9.01
C ALA A 40 -11.45 -2.52 -10.36
N VAL A 41 -12.19 -2.20 -11.42
CA VAL A 41 -11.77 -2.46 -12.80
C VAL A 41 -11.41 -1.13 -13.43
N ASP A 42 -10.17 -1.00 -13.85
CA ASP A 42 -9.58 0.22 -14.43
C ASP A 42 -8.95 -0.18 -15.78
N ASP A 43 -9.44 0.35 -16.89
CA ASP A 43 -9.00 -0.02 -18.25
C ASP A 43 -8.87 -1.54 -18.50
N ASN A 44 -9.91 -2.30 -18.13
CA ASN A 44 -9.97 -3.78 -18.17
C ASN A 44 -8.93 -4.51 -17.29
N THR A 45 -8.26 -3.79 -16.40
CA THR A 45 -7.35 -4.36 -15.41
C THR A 45 -8.07 -4.46 -14.07
N GLU A 46 -8.10 -5.67 -13.51
CA GLU A 46 -8.61 -5.90 -12.16
C GLU A 46 -7.59 -5.45 -11.12
N ARG A 47 -8.00 -4.54 -10.25
CA ARG A 47 -7.21 -4.02 -9.12
C ARG A 47 -7.91 -4.44 -7.84
N VAL A 48 -7.28 -5.33 -7.07
CA VAL A 48 -7.81 -5.84 -5.81
C VAL A 48 -7.26 -5.00 -4.66
N PHE A 49 -8.13 -4.60 -3.74
CA PHE A 49 -7.79 -3.81 -2.57
C PHE A 49 -8.21 -4.57 -1.31
N GLU A 50 -7.35 -4.58 -0.30
CA GLU A 50 -7.62 -5.19 1.00
C GLU A 50 -7.51 -4.16 2.11
N SER A 51 -8.38 -4.30 3.12
CA SER A 51 -8.32 -3.54 4.36
C SER A 51 -7.17 -4.07 5.21
N ILE A 52 -6.20 -3.20 5.48
CA ILE A 52 -4.99 -3.51 6.24
C ILE A 52 -4.81 -2.53 7.38
N ARG A 53 -4.20 -3.01 8.46
CA ARG A 53 -3.78 -2.14 9.56
C ARG A 53 -2.30 -1.86 9.45
N TYR A 54 -1.95 -0.69 8.92
CA TYR A 54 -0.57 -0.23 8.76
C TYR A 54 -0.44 1.25 9.09
N THR A 55 0.63 1.60 9.80
CA THR A 55 0.94 2.99 10.12
C THR A 55 1.98 3.51 9.14
N ASN A 56 1.54 4.30 8.15
CA ASN A 56 2.47 5.02 7.30
C ASN A 56 3.02 6.23 8.05
N THR A 57 4.15 6.02 8.75
CA THR A 57 4.77 7.05 9.57
C THR A 57 5.24 8.25 8.73
N LYS A 58 5.73 8.01 7.51
CA LYS A 58 6.16 9.06 6.56
C LYS A 58 5.01 10.01 6.20
N GLU A 59 3.88 9.46 5.76
CA GLU A 59 2.70 10.26 5.41
C GLU A 59 2.02 10.91 6.65
N GLY A 60 2.15 10.29 7.83
CA GLY A 60 1.63 10.86 9.07
C GLY A 60 2.30 12.17 9.49
N PHE A 61 3.55 12.40 9.09
CA PHE A 61 4.23 13.69 9.28
C PHE A 61 3.90 14.68 8.15
N ASN A 62 3.74 14.21 6.91
CA ASN A 62 3.42 15.09 5.76
C ASN A 62 2.02 15.72 5.84
N THR A 63 1.07 15.05 6.50
CA THR A 63 -0.31 15.55 6.69
C THR A 63 -0.47 16.49 7.89
N ALA A 64 0.59 16.70 8.68
CA ALA A 64 0.55 17.50 9.90
C ALA A 64 0.68 19.00 9.60
N THR A 65 -0.43 19.67 9.31
CA THR A 65 -0.48 21.12 9.01
C THR A 65 -0.40 22.03 10.26
N THR A 66 -0.40 21.46 11.48
CA THR A 66 -0.55 22.23 12.74
C THR A 66 0.38 21.77 13.87
N GLY A 67 1.65 22.15 13.82
CA GLY A 67 2.60 21.99 14.93
C GLY A 67 2.78 20.54 15.45
N LEU A 68 3.59 20.38 16.51
CA LEU A 68 3.93 19.07 17.07
C LEU A 68 2.69 18.31 17.58
N SER A 69 1.69 19.02 18.11
CA SER A 69 0.46 18.44 18.67
C SER A 69 -0.53 17.96 17.59
N GLY A 70 -0.61 18.64 16.44
CA GLY A 70 -1.38 18.18 15.28
C GLY A 70 -0.78 16.93 14.65
N GLY A 71 0.55 16.86 14.56
CA GLY A 71 1.27 15.67 14.07
C GLY A 71 1.04 14.43 14.93
N ILE A 72 1.02 14.56 16.26
CA ILE A 72 0.73 13.44 17.17
C ILE A 72 -0.71 12.92 16.98
N LYS A 73 -1.68 13.80 16.73
CA LYS A 73 -3.08 13.39 16.47
C LYS A 73 -3.22 12.68 15.12
N ALA A 74 -2.61 13.20 14.07
CA ALA A 74 -2.61 12.56 12.75
C ALA A 74 -1.98 11.16 12.82
N PHE A 75 -0.83 11.03 13.48
CA PHE A 75 -0.16 9.77 13.72
C PHE A 75 -1.01 8.78 14.53
N ASN A 76 -1.64 9.24 15.62
CA ASN A 76 -2.52 8.41 16.44
C ASN A 76 -3.78 7.95 15.70
N ASN A 77 -4.26 8.71 14.72
CA ASN A 77 -5.38 8.28 13.89
C ASN A 77 -4.94 7.21 12.88
N LEU A 78 -3.80 7.41 12.21
CA LEU A 78 -3.22 6.45 11.26
C LEU A 78 -2.91 5.09 11.90
N THR A 79 -2.49 5.05 13.17
CA THR A 79 -2.23 3.80 13.91
C THR A 79 -3.49 3.02 14.32
N LYS A 80 -4.66 3.68 14.28
CA LYS A 80 -5.94 3.13 14.74
C LYS A 80 -6.92 2.83 13.60
N SER A 81 -6.73 3.41 12.43
CA SER A 81 -7.57 3.18 11.26
C SER A 81 -7.04 2.04 10.40
N ASP A 82 -7.94 1.16 9.95
CA ASP A 82 -7.67 0.29 8.81
C ASP A 82 -7.69 1.12 7.51
N GLN A 83 -6.88 0.73 6.54
CA GLN A 83 -6.65 1.44 5.28
C GLN A 83 -6.77 0.46 4.13
N PHE A 84 -7.26 0.88 2.97
CA PHE A 84 -7.26 0.03 1.79
C PHE A 84 -5.94 0.14 1.04
N ALA A 85 -5.29 -1.00 0.80
CA ALA A 85 -4.08 -1.08 -0.01
C ALA A 85 -4.32 -2.02 -1.20
N GLU A 86 -3.77 -1.66 -2.36
CA GLU A 86 -3.86 -2.48 -3.58
C GLU A 86 -2.93 -3.70 -3.45
N VAL A 87 -3.46 -4.89 -3.66
CA VAL A 87 -2.70 -6.14 -3.68
C VAL A 87 -1.93 -6.21 -5.00
N VAL A 88 -0.60 -6.25 -4.91
CA VAL A 88 0.30 -6.36 -6.09
C VAL A 88 0.61 -7.82 -6.40
N THR A 89 0.89 -8.60 -5.36
CA THR A 89 1.08 -10.05 -5.49
C THR A 89 0.58 -10.71 -4.21
N ASP A 90 -0.11 -11.84 -4.38
CA ASP A 90 -0.59 -12.67 -3.30
C ASP A 90 0.13 -14.03 -3.33
N GLY A 91 0.97 -14.26 -2.34
CA GLY A 91 1.81 -15.44 -2.23
C GLY A 91 2.34 -15.60 -0.81
N LYS A 92 3.45 -16.32 -0.64
CA LYS A 92 4.07 -16.52 0.69
C LYS A 92 4.49 -15.19 1.32
N ILE A 93 4.94 -14.26 0.46
CA ILE A 93 5.06 -12.84 0.74
C ILE A 93 3.98 -12.14 -0.07
N LYS A 94 3.06 -11.50 0.63
CA LYS A 94 2.02 -10.65 0.05
C LYS A 94 2.54 -9.23 0.01
N ILE A 95 2.40 -8.56 -1.14
CA ILE A 95 2.85 -7.19 -1.35
C ILE A 95 1.65 -6.30 -1.64
N TYR A 96 1.66 -5.11 -1.04
CA TYR A 96 0.67 -4.09 -1.26
C TYR A 96 1.29 -2.77 -1.73
N LYS A 97 0.56 -2.05 -2.58
CA LYS A 97 0.74 -0.62 -2.81
C LYS A 97 -0.21 0.15 -1.90
N LEU A 98 0.36 0.99 -1.05
CA LEU A 98 -0.36 1.92 -0.21
C LEU A 98 -0.23 3.32 -0.79
N TYR A 99 -1.36 3.89 -1.20
CA TYR A 99 -1.44 5.25 -1.68
C TYR A 99 -1.40 6.24 -0.50
N GLY A 100 -0.79 7.41 -0.70
CA GLY A 100 -0.71 8.45 0.32
C GLY A 100 -2.07 9.10 0.64
N TYR A 101 -2.05 10.09 1.52
CA TYR A 101 -3.24 10.85 1.88
C TYR A 101 -3.25 12.22 1.22
N PRO A 102 -4.40 12.70 0.72
CA PRO A 102 -4.51 14.09 0.29
C PRO A 102 -4.17 15.00 1.46
N THR A 103 -3.27 15.93 1.23
CA THR A 103 -2.98 17.00 2.18
C THR A 103 -4.17 17.96 2.22
N THR A 104 -4.45 18.52 3.39
CA THR A 104 -5.61 19.42 3.57
C THR A 104 -5.31 20.78 2.94
N PHE A 105 -6.05 21.17 1.90
CA PHE A 105 -5.98 22.52 1.31
C PHE A 105 -7.15 23.39 1.76
N SER A 106 -6.90 24.69 1.98
CA SER A 106 -7.96 25.68 2.15
C SER A 106 -8.60 25.99 0.80
N ALA A 107 -9.93 26.01 0.73
CA ALA A 107 -10.67 26.32 -0.48
C ALA A 107 -10.39 27.77 -0.92
N GLY A 108 -9.92 27.98 -2.16
CA GLY A 108 -9.87 29.33 -2.73
C GLY A 108 -8.98 29.57 -3.96
N SER A 109 -7.84 28.89 -4.13
CA SER A 109 -6.87 29.35 -5.15
C SER A 109 -5.75 28.37 -5.56
N GLN A 110 -5.98 27.05 -5.50
CA GLN A 110 -4.87 26.09 -5.57
C GLN A 110 -5.11 24.87 -6.48
N VAL A 111 -5.78 25.05 -7.63
CA VAL A 111 -6.02 23.94 -8.58
C VAL A 111 -4.71 23.25 -8.99
N ALA A 112 -3.66 24.01 -9.29
CA ALA A 112 -2.35 23.45 -9.64
C ALA A 112 -1.72 22.64 -8.49
N VAL A 113 -1.88 23.08 -7.23
CA VAL A 113 -1.35 22.34 -6.06
C VAL A 113 -2.16 21.06 -5.83
N ALA A 114 -3.48 21.12 -6.01
CA ALA A 114 -4.35 19.95 -5.91
C ALA A 114 -4.06 18.93 -7.02
N GLU A 115 -3.74 19.39 -8.24
CA GLU A 115 -3.33 18.56 -9.36
C GLU A 115 -1.97 17.90 -9.11
N GLU A 116 -0.96 18.68 -8.68
CA GLU A 116 0.37 18.18 -8.32
C GLU A 116 0.28 17.11 -7.22
N GLU A 117 -0.54 17.36 -6.20
CA GLU A 117 -0.73 16.41 -5.11
C GLU A 117 -1.51 15.17 -5.54
N THR A 118 -2.48 15.32 -6.44
CA THR A 118 -3.14 14.17 -7.06
C THR A 118 -2.13 13.33 -7.86
N GLN A 119 -1.20 13.95 -8.58
CA GLN A 119 -0.14 13.25 -9.30
C GLN A 119 0.83 12.56 -8.33
N ARG A 120 1.25 13.23 -7.26
CA ARG A 120 2.10 12.65 -6.20
C ARG A 120 1.46 11.39 -5.63
N LEU A 121 0.19 11.46 -5.26
CA LEU A 121 -0.55 10.33 -4.69
C LEU A 121 -0.66 9.15 -5.64
N ARG A 122 -0.86 9.40 -6.94
CA ARG A 122 -0.96 8.34 -7.95
C ARG A 122 0.37 7.70 -8.27
N ASN A 123 1.42 8.50 -8.37
CA ASN A 123 2.70 8.07 -8.95
C ASN A 123 3.75 7.67 -7.91
N ASN A 124 3.52 7.95 -6.62
CA ASN A 124 4.46 7.61 -5.55
C ASN A 124 3.80 6.78 -4.43
N PRO A 125 3.29 5.57 -4.75
CA PRO A 125 2.76 4.68 -3.71
C PRO A 125 3.90 4.11 -2.85
N SER A 126 3.64 3.97 -1.56
CA SER A 126 4.50 3.19 -0.67
C SER A 126 4.27 1.70 -0.92
N TYR A 127 5.34 0.90 -0.91
CA TYR A 127 5.21 -0.56 -0.96
C TYR A 127 5.37 -1.12 0.43
N ILE A 128 4.46 -2.03 0.79
CA ILE A 128 4.48 -2.72 2.08
C ILE A 128 4.31 -4.22 1.84
N TYR A 129 4.80 -5.03 2.77
CA TYR A 129 4.75 -6.49 2.65
C TYR A 129 4.19 -7.12 3.93
N SER A 130 3.60 -8.30 3.78
CA SER A 130 3.27 -9.21 4.89
C SER A 130 3.75 -10.62 4.53
N LYS A 131 4.42 -11.29 5.48
CA LYS A 131 4.85 -12.68 5.35
C LYS A 131 3.97 -13.55 6.25
N LYS A 132 3.32 -14.58 5.70
CA LYS A 132 2.49 -15.55 6.45
C LYS A 132 1.48 -14.89 7.42
N ASN A 133 0.74 -13.87 6.96
CA ASN A 133 -0.20 -13.06 7.78
C ASN A 133 0.46 -12.30 8.95
N GLY A 134 1.78 -12.06 8.88
CA GLY A 134 2.49 -11.17 9.79
C GLY A 134 2.02 -9.72 9.67
N LYS A 135 2.45 -8.88 10.62
CA LYS A 135 2.15 -7.44 10.58
C LYS A 135 2.73 -6.84 9.29
N PRO A 136 1.95 -6.01 8.56
CA PRO A 136 2.49 -5.30 7.39
C PRO A 136 3.65 -4.39 7.78
N GLU A 137 4.69 -4.37 6.95
CA GLU A 137 5.89 -3.55 7.13
C GLU A 137 6.30 -2.89 5.81
N GLU A 138 7.03 -1.77 5.88
CA GLU A 138 7.56 -1.11 4.69
C GLU A 138 8.54 -2.01 3.93
N LEU A 139 8.33 -2.11 2.61
CA LEU A 139 9.26 -2.78 1.72
C LEU A 139 10.41 -1.82 1.38
N THR A 140 11.61 -2.20 1.80
CA THR A 140 12.87 -1.54 1.47
C THR A 140 13.85 -2.57 0.94
N ILE A 141 14.94 -2.17 0.28
CA ILE A 141 16.00 -3.10 -0.18
C ILE A 141 16.53 -3.95 0.99
N ALA A 142 16.72 -3.35 2.16
CA ALA A 142 17.20 -4.05 3.35
C ALA A 142 16.18 -5.10 3.82
N LYS A 143 14.90 -4.72 3.91
CA LYS A 143 13.82 -5.65 4.28
C LYS A 143 13.65 -6.76 3.25
N ALA A 144 13.73 -6.45 1.96
CA ALA A 144 13.67 -7.44 0.88
C ALA A 144 14.75 -8.52 1.05
N LYS A 145 16.00 -8.14 1.35
CA LYS A 145 17.09 -9.10 1.62
C LYS A 145 16.82 -9.95 2.86
N MET A 146 16.24 -9.37 3.92
CA MET A 146 15.92 -10.09 5.16
C MET A 146 14.79 -11.11 4.97
N ILE A 147 13.72 -10.74 4.28
CA ILE A 147 12.49 -11.55 4.23
C ILE A 147 12.62 -12.79 3.33
N VAL A 148 13.56 -12.75 2.38
CA VAL A 148 13.86 -13.87 1.47
C VAL A 148 15.07 -14.71 1.90
N ALA A 149 15.73 -14.34 3.00
CA ALA A 149 16.97 -14.98 3.45
C ALA A 149 16.82 -16.46 3.84
N ASP A 150 15.59 -16.90 4.11
CA ASP A 150 15.25 -18.29 4.43
C ASP A 150 15.11 -19.19 3.19
N CYS A 151 15.18 -18.63 1.98
CA CYS A 151 15.09 -19.40 0.75
C CYS A 151 16.45 -19.64 0.08
N PRO A 152 16.92 -20.89 0.00
CA PRO A 152 18.20 -21.21 -0.65
C PRO A 152 18.27 -20.77 -2.12
N PHE A 153 17.17 -20.88 -2.87
CA PHE A 153 17.11 -20.48 -4.29
C PHE A 153 17.38 -18.98 -4.46
N VAL A 154 16.62 -18.14 -3.77
CA VAL A 154 16.77 -16.68 -3.81
C VAL A 154 18.12 -16.26 -3.23
N LYS A 155 18.57 -16.89 -2.14
CA LYS A 155 19.89 -16.64 -1.55
C LYS A 155 21.04 -16.91 -2.54
N GLY A 156 20.95 -17.97 -3.33
CA GLY A 156 21.91 -18.28 -4.39
C GLY A 156 21.98 -17.19 -5.45
N LYS A 157 20.82 -16.77 -5.96
CA LYS A 157 20.71 -15.67 -6.95
C LYS A 157 21.20 -14.32 -6.41
N ILE A 158 20.93 -14.02 -5.14
CA ILE A 158 21.49 -12.83 -4.47
C ILE A 158 23.02 -12.90 -4.44
N ALA A 159 23.59 -14.05 -4.08
CA ALA A 159 25.04 -14.22 -4.01
C ALA A 159 25.72 -14.15 -5.39
N ALA A 160 25.04 -14.63 -6.44
CA ALA A 160 25.48 -14.50 -7.83
C ALA A 160 25.34 -13.06 -8.39
N GLY A 161 24.56 -12.20 -7.72
CA GLY A 161 24.30 -10.83 -8.18
C GLY A 161 23.26 -10.74 -9.30
N ASP A 162 22.41 -11.76 -9.43
CA ASP A 162 21.42 -11.90 -10.50
C ASP A 162 20.27 -10.90 -10.38
N TYR A 163 20.01 -10.39 -9.18
CA TYR A 163 18.98 -9.37 -8.93
C TYR A 163 19.55 -7.97 -9.09
N GLY A 164 19.22 -7.32 -10.21
CA GLY A 164 19.57 -5.93 -10.47
C GLY A 164 18.95 -4.99 -9.43
N SER A 165 17.71 -5.27 -9.04
CA SER A 165 16.93 -4.51 -8.05
C SER A 165 17.54 -4.47 -6.63
N LEU A 166 18.47 -5.38 -6.30
CA LEU A 166 19.13 -5.46 -4.99
C LEU A 166 20.55 -4.89 -4.97
N LYS A 167 21.05 -4.42 -6.11
CA LYS A 167 22.34 -3.74 -6.20
C LYS A 167 22.22 -2.40 -5.47
N ASN A 168 23.09 -2.17 -4.50
CA ASN A 168 23.19 -0.85 -3.88
C ASN A 168 23.67 0.11 -4.96
N ASP A 169 22.89 1.13 -5.28
CA ASP A 169 23.29 2.16 -6.24
C ASP A 169 24.67 2.71 -5.84
N THR A 170 25.68 2.34 -6.61
CA THR A 170 27.04 2.79 -6.41
C THR A 170 27.10 4.29 -6.67
N LYS A 171 27.29 5.07 -5.59
CA LYS A 171 27.73 6.48 -5.57
C LYS A 171 26.73 7.53 -6.10
N LYS A 172 25.88 8.03 -5.18
CA LYS A 172 25.77 9.49 -4.98
C LYS A 172 26.57 9.90 -3.75
N ARG A 173 27.91 9.83 -3.81
CA ARG A 173 28.76 10.66 -2.94
C ARG A 173 28.63 12.10 -3.47
N SER A 174 27.55 12.79 -3.09
CA SER A 174 27.46 14.23 -3.31
C SER A 174 28.46 14.91 -2.38
N ALA A 175 29.51 15.49 -2.96
CA ALA A 175 30.50 16.31 -2.29
C ALA A 175 29.95 17.71 -1.91
N LEU A 176 28.66 17.81 -1.58
CA LEU A 176 27.95 19.01 -1.10
C LEU A 176 27.18 18.65 0.17
N GLY A 177 27.91 18.14 1.16
CA GLY A 177 27.37 17.82 2.47
C GLY A 177 26.91 19.08 3.20
N LYS A 178 25.60 19.37 3.11
CA LYS A 178 24.72 19.99 4.14
C LYS A 178 23.44 20.63 3.58
N PHE A 179 23.31 20.80 2.26
CA PHE A 179 22.16 21.51 1.68
C PHE A 179 21.10 20.65 0.98
N ILE A 180 21.37 19.37 0.73
CA ILE A 180 20.40 18.43 0.17
C ILE A 180 20.00 17.42 1.25
N LYS A 181 19.33 17.87 2.32
CA LYS A 181 18.72 16.96 3.30
C LYS A 181 17.26 16.65 2.96
N ASN A 182 16.65 17.44 2.08
CA ASN A 182 15.24 17.30 1.69
C ASN A 182 15.03 16.47 0.41
N GLU A 183 16.09 16.07 -0.29
CA GLU A 183 16.00 15.35 -1.57
C GLU A 183 16.52 13.90 -1.48
N ILE A 184 16.98 13.49 -0.29
CA ILE A 184 17.54 12.15 -0.03
C ILE A 184 16.45 11.09 0.19
N ASP A 185 15.20 11.48 0.42
CA ASP A 185 14.06 10.56 0.52
C ASP A 185 13.49 10.12 -0.85
N ASN A 186 14.00 10.68 -1.96
CA ASN A 186 13.54 10.39 -3.33
C ASN A 186 14.33 9.29 -4.06
N ALA A 187 15.27 8.62 -3.39
CA ALA A 187 15.71 7.31 -3.87
C ALA A 187 14.59 6.32 -3.53
N MET A 188 13.49 6.35 -4.30
CA MET A 188 12.56 5.24 -4.34
C MET A 188 13.42 4.01 -4.65
N SER A 189 13.59 3.12 -3.68
CA SER A 189 13.99 1.76 -4.02
C SER A 189 13.04 1.34 -5.13
N ASP A 190 13.58 0.79 -6.22
CA ASP A 190 12.77 0.31 -7.34
C ASP A 190 11.99 -0.92 -6.87
N ASN A 191 10.98 -0.65 -6.04
CA ASN A 191 10.20 -1.61 -5.30
C ASN A 191 9.43 -2.47 -6.28
N LEU A 192 9.02 -1.91 -7.41
CA LEU A 192 8.40 -2.67 -8.48
C LEU A 192 9.36 -3.71 -9.06
N SER A 193 10.62 -3.35 -9.34
CA SER A 193 11.62 -4.33 -9.77
C SER A 193 11.96 -5.35 -8.67
N ILE A 194 12.06 -4.93 -7.40
CA ILE A 194 12.23 -5.90 -6.28
C ILE A 194 11.07 -6.89 -6.26
N VAL A 195 9.83 -6.43 -6.47
CA VAL A 195 8.64 -7.28 -6.49
C VAL A 195 8.67 -8.25 -7.66
N ASN A 196 8.95 -7.73 -8.86
CA ASN A 196 8.92 -8.50 -10.11
C ASN A 196 10.09 -9.50 -10.24
N GLU A 197 11.22 -9.24 -9.60
CA GLU A 197 12.38 -10.12 -9.61
C GLU A 197 12.42 -11.01 -8.36
N VAL A 198 12.64 -10.41 -7.20
CA VAL A 198 13.02 -11.09 -5.97
C VAL A 198 11.82 -11.74 -5.29
N ILE A 199 10.73 -10.97 -5.14
CA ILE A 199 9.52 -11.48 -4.46
C ILE A 199 8.80 -12.49 -5.33
N TYR A 200 8.75 -12.26 -6.64
CA TYR A 200 8.25 -13.22 -7.61
C TYR A 200 8.97 -14.56 -7.48
N ASP A 201 10.31 -14.56 -7.58
CA ASP A 201 11.11 -15.78 -7.43
C ASP A 201 10.89 -16.46 -6.07
N TYR A 202 10.77 -15.68 -5.00
CA TYR A 202 10.49 -16.23 -3.68
C TYR A 202 9.13 -16.96 -3.63
N ASN A 203 8.08 -16.30 -4.11
CA ASN A 203 6.73 -16.83 -4.08
C ASN A 203 6.61 -18.12 -4.92
N GLN A 204 7.34 -18.20 -6.04
CA GLN A 204 7.33 -19.37 -6.93
C GLN A 204 8.19 -20.54 -6.43
N ASN A 205 9.39 -20.27 -5.90
CA ASN A 205 10.42 -21.33 -5.75
C ASN A 205 10.70 -21.74 -4.30
N CYS A 206 10.24 -20.98 -3.31
CA CYS A 206 10.55 -21.23 -1.90
C CYS A 206 9.38 -21.94 -1.24
N LYS A 207 9.60 -22.88 -0.32
CA LYS A 207 8.53 -23.60 0.41
C LYS A 207 8.10 -22.85 1.67
#